data_AF-A0A099LDT0-F1
#
_entry.id   AF-A0A099LDT0-F1
#
_cell.length_a   1.000
_cell.length_b   1.000
_cell.length_c   1.000
_cell.angle_alpha   90.00
_cell.angle_beta   90.00
_cell.angle_gamma   90.00
#
_symmetry.space_group_name_H-M   'P 1'
#
loop_
_entity.id
_entity.type
_entity.pdbx_description
1 polymer ?
#
loop_
_entity_poly.entity_id
_entity_poly.type
_entity_poly.pdbx_seq_one_letter_code
_entity_poly.pdbx_strand_id
1 'polypeptide(L)'
;MKKFTNIFLIACFMCIHPLYASTCVNVDVNGFLVNSGVPIDQCNDLVLLDATEYNSINVDSIVATLIDLFQFSAEDMGAFVATCIITFITGHGVGRVVRILGKS
;
A
#
# COMPACT_ATOMS: atom_id res chain seq x y z
N MET A 1 10.60 54.38 -10.31
CA MET A 1 9.69 53.23 -10.09
C MET A 1 9.68 52.33 -11.33
N LYS A 2 10.64 51.40 -11.48
CA LYS A 2 10.72 50.49 -12.66
C LYS A 2 11.11 49.03 -12.32
N LYS A 3 11.31 48.70 -11.03
CA LYS A 3 11.79 47.38 -10.60
C LYS A 3 10.68 46.37 -10.27
N PHE A 4 9.42 46.79 -10.15
CA PHE A 4 8.32 45.90 -9.75
C PHE A 4 7.63 45.17 -10.91
N THR A 5 7.75 45.66 -12.14
CA THR A 5 7.08 45.05 -13.31
C THR A 5 7.70 43.70 -13.72
N ASN A 6 9.00 43.49 -13.50
CA ASN A 6 9.68 42.24 -13.86
C ASN A 6 9.41 41.08 -12.88
N ILE A 7 9.07 41.37 -11.62
CA ILE A 7 8.79 40.34 -10.61
C ILE A 7 7.43 39.66 -10.88
N PHE A 8 6.46 40.42 -11.38
CA PHE A 8 5.13 39.89 -11.70
C PHE A 8 5.14 38.97 -12.93
N LEU A 9 6.05 39.22 -13.89
CA LEU A 9 6.16 38.45 -15.13
C LEU A 9 6.84 37.09 -14.90
N ILE A 10 7.77 37.01 -13.95
CA ILE A 10 8.43 35.76 -13.55
C ILE A 10 7.48 34.86 -12.73
N ALA A 11 6.62 35.46 -11.89
CA ALA A 11 5.61 34.71 -11.13
C ALA A 11 4.52 34.09 -12.04
N CYS A 12 4.19 34.73 -13.16
CA CYS A 12 3.18 34.23 -14.10
C CYS A 12 3.69 33.03 -14.94
N PHE A 13 5.00 32.93 -15.18
CA PHE A 13 5.59 31.87 -16.00
C PHE A 13 5.69 30.52 -15.27
N MET A 14 5.60 30.50 -13.93
CA MET A 14 5.63 29.26 -13.13
C MET A 14 4.25 28.60 -12.97
N CYS A 15 3.18 29.22 -13.48
CA CYS A 15 1.81 28.69 -13.37
C CYS A 15 1.35 27.87 -14.59
N ILE A 16 2.24 27.58 -15.56
CA ILE A 16 1.90 26.86 -16.80
C ILE A 16 2.57 25.48 -16.85
N HIS A 17 2.83 24.86 -15.71
CA HIS A 17 2.98 23.41 -15.71
C HIS A 17 1.56 22.83 -15.78
N PRO A 18 1.20 22.04 -16.80
CA PRO A 18 0.03 21.19 -16.68
C PRO A 18 0.27 20.35 -15.43
N LEU A 19 -0.57 20.53 -14.41
CA LEU A 19 -0.74 19.53 -13.38
C LEU A 19 -1.20 18.28 -14.12
N TYR A 20 -0.26 17.39 -14.44
CA TYR A 20 -0.57 16.06 -14.92
C TYR A 20 -1.25 15.35 -13.76
N ALA A 21 -2.58 15.38 -13.77
CA ALA A 21 -3.39 14.79 -12.74
C ALA A 21 -3.41 13.27 -12.94
N SER A 22 -3.03 12.53 -11.90
CA SER A 22 -3.33 11.11 -11.77
C SER A 22 -4.75 10.77 -12.26
N THR A 23 -4.89 9.69 -13.02
CA THR A 23 -6.13 9.31 -13.71
C THR A 23 -6.52 7.89 -13.37
N CYS A 24 -7.80 7.66 -13.07
CA CYS A 24 -8.34 6.32 -12.86
C CYS A 24 -8.46 5.56 -14.19
N VAL A 25 -7.94 4.34 -14.26
CA VAL A 25 -7.95 3.49 -15.45
C VAL A 25 -8.54 2.13 -15.12
N ASN A 26 -9.21 1.53 -16.10
CA ASN A 26 -9.69 0.16 -16.04
C ASN A 26 -9.06 -0.66 -17.17
N VAL A 27 -9.07 -1.97 -17.02
CA VAL A 27 -8.61 -2.90 -18.06
C VAL A 27 -9.79 -3.29 -18.95
N ASP A 28 -9.69 -3.02 -20.24
CA ASP A 28 -10.66 -3.45 -21.24
C ASP A 28 -10.60 -4.98 -21.45
N VAL A 29 -11.62 -5.57 -22.10
CA VAL A 29 -11.70 -7.01 -22.41
C VAL A 29 -10.53 -7.52 -23.25
N ASN A 30 -9.82 -6.62 -23.92
CA ASN A 30 -8.62 -6.91 -24.71
C ASN A 30 -7.31 -6.75 -23.93
N GLY A 31 -7.37 -6.40 -22.64
CA GLY A 31 -6.20 -6.19 -21.78
C GLY A 31 -5.57 -4.80 -21.86
N PHE A 32 -6.20 -3.83 -22.53
CA PHE A 32 -5.69 -2.46 -22.63
C PHE A 32 -6.17 -1.59 -21.48
N LEU A 33 -5.31 -0.67 -21.02
CA LEU A 33 -5.68 0.34 -20.04
C LEU A 33 -6.50 1.45 -20.72
N VAL A 34 -7.72 1.65 -20.25
CA VAL A 34 -8.63 2.70 -20.72
C VAL A 34 -8.97 3.62 -19.56
N ASN A 35 -9.09 4.92 -19.85
CA ASN A 35 -9.52 5.89 -18.84
C ASN A 35 -10.94 5.53 -18.36
N SER A 36 -11.11 5.37 -17.05
CA SER A 36 -12.41 5.03 -16.47
C SER A 36 -13.38 6.21 -16.49
N GLY A 37 -12.90 7.44 -16.66
CA GLY A 37 -13.71 8.66 -16.59
C GLY A 37 -14.22 8.99 -15.17
N VAL A 38 -13.85 8.19 -14.18
CA VAL A 38 -14.18 8.35 -12.76
C VAL A 38 -13.12 9.24 -12.13
N PRO A 39 -13.51 10.22 -11.28
CA PRO A 39 -12.54 11.07 -10.61
C PRO A 39 -11.74 10.25 -9.58
N ILE A 40 -10.52 10.72 -9.28
CA ILE A 40 -9.51 9.97 -8.49
C ILE A 40 -10.02 9.56 -7.09
N ASP A 41 -10.88 10.39 -6.49
CA ASP A 41 -11.49 10.20 -5.16
C ASP A 41 -12.47 9.03 -5.10
N GLN A 42 -12.91 8.52 -6.26
CA GLN A 42 -13.87 7.43 -6.40
C GLN A 42 -13.29 6.25 -7.18
N CYS A 43 -11.98 6.25 -7.43
CA CYS A 43 -11.31 5.16 -8.12
C CYS A 43 -11.17 3.94 -7.19
N ASN A 44 -11.82 2.83 -7.54
CA ASN A 44 -11.76 1.58 -6.77
C ASN A 44 -10.75 0.56 -7.32
N ASP A 45 -10.15 0.84 -8.48
CA ASP A 45 -9.37 -0.15 -9.22
C ASP A 45 -7.94 0.36 -9.48
N LEU A 46 -7.58 0.72 -10.71
CA LEU A 46 -6.22 1.14 -11.02
C LEU A 46 -6.10 2.66 -11.18
N VAL A 47 -5.05 3.22 -10.60
CA VAL A 47 -4.67 4.63 -10.80
C VAL A 47 -3.40 4.67 -11.62
N LEU A 48 -3.44 5.41 -12.73
CA LEU A 48 -2.27 5.73 -13.52
C LEU A 48 -1.62 6.99 -12.96
N LEU A 49 -0.37 6.86 -12.54
CA LEU A 49 0.44 7.94 -11.99
C LEU A 49 1.45 8.41 -13.04
N ASP A 50 1.69 9.72 -13.09
CA ASP A 50 2.83 10.23 -13.86
C ASP A 50 4.15 9.86 -13.19
N ALA A 51 5.25 9.79 -13.95
CA ALA A 51 6.56 9.47 -13.41
C ALA A 51 7.01 10.47 -12.33
N THR A 52 6.62 11.75 -12.44
CA THR A 52 6.94 12.76 -11.43
C THR A 52 6.15 12.55 -10.14
N GLU A 53 4.86 12.23 -10.25
CA GLU A 53 4.01 11.85 -9.10
C GLU A 53 4.55 10.57 -8.45
N TYR A 54 4.92 9.56 -9.24
CA TYR A 54 5.52 8.31 -8.74
C TYR A 54 6.81 8.55 -7.95
N ASN A 55 7.70 9.41 -8.44
CA ASN A 55 8.93 9.75 -7.73
C ASN A 55 8.67 10.64 -6.50
N SER A 56 7.55 11.37 -6.46
CA SER A 56 7.12 12.15 -5.30
C SER A 56 6.39 11.32 -4.25
N ILE A 57 5.89 10.13 -4.63
CA ILE A 57 5.35 9.16 -3.69
C ILE A 57 6.50 8.66 -2.83
N ASN A 58 6.41 9.01 -1.55
CA ASN A 58 7.31 8.47 -0.56
C ASN A 58 6.95 6.99 -0.35
N VAL A 59 7.65 6.11 -1.06
CA VAL A 59 7.48 4.66 -0.95
C VAL A 59 7.62 4.19 0.50
N ASP A 60 8.48 4.84 1.29
CA ASP A 60 8.62 4.55 2.73
C ASP A 60 7.34 4.86 3.50
N SER A 61 6.58 5.89 3.11
CA SER A 61 5.27 6.21 3.68
C SER A 61 4.22 5.15 3.33
N ILE A 62 4.24 4.59 2.11
CA ILE A 62 3.32 3.51 1.72
C ILE A 62 3.66 2.23 2.49
N VAL A 63 4.94 1.87 2.56
CA VAL A 63 5.42 0.72 3.33
C VAL A 63 5.09 0.88 4.80
N ALA A 64 5.30 2.06 5.39
CA ALA A 64 4.91 2.34 6.77
C ALA A 64 3.40 2.21 6.99
N THR A 65 2.57 2.68 6.05
CA THR A 65 1.11 2.54 6.13
C THR A 65 0.66 1.08 6.01
N LEU A 66 1.29 0.30 5.13
CA LEU A 66 1.03 -1.13 5.01
C LEU A 66 1.46 -1.88 6.28
N ILE A 67 2.61 -1.53 6.87
CA ILE A 67 3.07 -2.09 8.15
C ILE A 67 2.09 -1.72 9.27
N ASP A 68 1.57 -0.50 9.30
CA ASP A 68 0.62 -0.05 10.33
C ASP A 68 -0.77 -0.69 10.16
N LEU A 69 -1.26 -0.82 8.92
CA LEU A 69 -2.55 -1.45 8.59
C LEU A 69 -2.54 -2.96 8.81
N PHE A 70 -1.42 -3.63 8.52
CA PHE A 70 -1.31 -5.07 8.69
C PHE A 70 -0.70 -5.46 10.03
N GLN A 71 -0.13 -4.53 10.78
CA GLN A 71 0.38 -4.64 12.15
C GLN A 71 1.03 -5.99 12.51
N PHE A 72 1.65 -6.68 11.56
CA PHE A 72 2.41 -7.90 11.83
C PHE A 72 3.80 -7.48 12.25
N SER A 73 3.96 -7.09 13.52
CA SER A 73 5.30 -6.98 14.06
C SER A 73 5.96 -8.36 14.00
N ALA A 74 7.26 -8.41 13.71
CA ALA A 74 8.00 -9.68 13.71
C ALA A 74 7.90 -10.40 15.06
N GLU A 75 7.70 -9.64 16.14
CA GLU A 75 7.46 -10.13 17.49
C GLU A 75 6.09 -10.80 17.61
N ASP A 76 5.01 -10.20 17.08
CA ASP A 76 3.67 -10.78 17.10
C ASP A 76 3.56 -12.03 16.23
N MET A 77 4.19 -12.02 15.05
CA MET A 77 4.32 -13.22 14.21
C MET A 77 5.11 -14.31 14.93
N GLY A 78 6.21 -13.93 15.60
CA GLY A 78 7.02 -14.85 16.41
C GLY A 78 6.23 -15.46 17.56
N ALA A 79 5.45 -14.65 18.29
CA ALA A 79 4.60 -15.08 19.39
C ALA A 79 3.48 -16.01 18.92
N PHE A 80 2.86 -15.69 17.78
CA PHE A 80 1.84 -16.54 17.16
C PHE A 80 2.43 -17.91 16.77
N VAL A 81 3.54 -17.92 16.03
CA VAL A 81 4.21 -19.16 15.61
C VAL A 81 4.68 -19.97 16.82
N ALA A 82 5.25 -19.33 17.84
CA ALA A 82 5.67 -19.99 19.07
C ALA A 82 4.47 -20.65 19.79
N THR A 83 3.35 -19.94 19.89
CA THR A 83 2.10 -20.47 20.48
C THR A 83 1.59 -21.69 19.70
N CYS A 84 1.63 -21.64 18.36
CA CYS A 84 1.26 -22.78 17.52
C CYS A 84 2.17 -24.00 17.75
N ILE A 85 3.48 -23.80 17.86
CA ILE A 85 4.45 -24.88 18.11
C ILE A 85 4.25 -25.50 19.50
N ILE A 86 4.08 -24.67 20.54
CA ILE A 86 3.83 -25.16 21.91
C ILE A 86 2.55 -25.98 21.95
N THR A 87 1.48 -25.47 21.33
CA THR A 87 0.19 -26.16 21.28
C THR A 87 0.30 -27.47 20.50
N PHE A 88 1.05 -27.50 19.40
CA PHE A 88 1.32 -28.72 18.63
C PHE A 88 2.06 -29.75 19.48
N ILE A 89 3.20 -29.40 20.08
CA ILE A 89 4.00 -30.33 20.90
C ILE A 89 3.18 -30.84 22.09
N THR A 90 2.46 -29.95 22.77
CA THR A 90 1.64 -30.31 23.94
C THR A 90 0.48 -31.21 23.54
N GLY A 91 -0.29 -30.84 22.51
CA GLY A 91 -1.41 -31.64 22.03
C GLY A 91 -0.97 -33.01 21.50
N HIS A 92 0.13 -33.07 20.75
CA HIS A 92 0.67 -34.33 20.23
C HIS A 92 1.29 -35.18 21.35
N GLY A 93 2.00 -34.56 22.30
CA GLY A 93 2.57 -35.23 23.45
C GLY A 93 1.51 -35.82 24.38
N VAL A 94 0.51 -35.01 24.75
CA VAL A 94 -0.64 -35.46 25.56
C VAL A 94 -1.40 -36.57 24.85
N GLY A 95 -1.67 -36.43 23.55
CA GLY A 95 -2.32 -37.47 22.75
C GLY A 95 -1.54 -38.80 22.75
N ARG A 96 -0.21 -38.75 22.70
CA ARG A 96 0.64 -39.95 22.83
C ARG A 96 0.57 -40.56 24.23
N VAL A 97 0.61 -39.75 25.28
CA VAL A 97 0.51 -40.25 26.68
C VAL A 97 -0.85 -40.89 26.93
N VAL A 98 -1.94 -40.25 26.50
CA VAL A 98 -3.31 -40.79 26.60
C VAL A 98 -3.44 -42.13 25.88
N ARG A 99 -2.85 -42.25 24.68
CA ARG A 99 -2.79 -43.51 23.92
C ARG A 99 -1.98 -44.60 24.63
N ILE A 100 -0.83 -44.26 25.24
CA ILE A 100 -0.01 -45.23 26.00
C ILE A 100 -0.75 -45.71 27.25
N LEU A 101 -1.51 -44.83 27.91
CA LEU A 101 -2.32 -45.16 29.07
C LEU A 101 -3.61 -45.93 28.72
N GLY A 102 -3.79 -46.34 27.46
CA GLY A 102 -4.84 -47.27 27.04
C GLY A 102 -6.23 -46.66 26.92
N LYS A 103 -6.36 -45.33 27.05
CA LYS A 103 -7.64 -44.64 26.84
C LYS A 103 -7.69 -44.18 25.38
N SER A 104 -8.19 -45.06 24.50
CA SER A 104 -8.55 -44.69 23.13
C SER A 104 -9.86 -43.92 23.11
#